data_AF-A0A7J9YIK4-F1
#
_entry.id   AF-A0A7J9YIK4-F1
#
_cell.length_a   1.000
_cell.length_b   1.000
_cell.length_c   1.000
_cell.angle_alpha   90.00
_cell.angle_beta   90.00
_cell.angle_gamma   90.00
#
_symmetry.space_group_name_H-M   'P 1'
#
loop_
_entity.id
_entity.type
_entity.pdbx_description
1 polymer ?
#
loop_
_entity_poly.entity_id
_entity_poly.type
_entity_poly.pdbx_seq_one_letter_code
_entity_poly.pdbx_strand_id
1 'polypeptide(L)'
;MRCPNCPTSTSRSCRSGRDRCPTPLADARQGRLFRGLIAAATCDPGTAEALHRFYAARIAEWAPCVDAAMHRGELPENTDSSQVMRAVSAPLYYAFVASGQPLTAQLAHQAADAALAAARAGVFATKTH
;
A
#
# COMPACT_ATOMS: atom_id res chain seq x y z
N MET A 1 -12.63 1.42 5.02
CA MET A 1 -12.17 2.79 4.69
C MET A 1 -12.67 3.16 3.30
N ARG A 2 -13.23 4.36 3.10
CA ARG A 2 -13.59 4.86 1.76
C ARG A 2 -12.39 5.60 1.17
N CYS A 3 -12.01 5.27 -0.07
CA CYS A 3 -11.01 6.04 -0.80
C CYS A 3 -11.61 7.41 -1.20
N PRO A 4 -10.92 8.53 -0.90
CA PRO A 4 -11.41 9.88 -1.21
C PRO A 4 -11.56 10.20 -2.71
N ASN A 5 -10.96 9.41 -3.61
CA ASN A 5 -10.87 9.71 -5.05
C ASN A 5 -11.73 8.81 -5.96
N CYS A 6 -12.84 8.25 -5.47
CA CYS A 6 -13.75 7.44 -6.29
C CYS A 6 -15.06 8.22 -6.56
N PRO A 7 -15.28 8.76 -7.78
CA PRO A 7 -16.40 9.68 -8.05
C PRO A 7 -17.75 9.01 -8.27
N THR A 8 -17.88 7.68 -8.18
CA THR A 8 -19.18 7.01 -8.36
C THR A 8 -19.47 5.99 -7.26
N SER A 9 -20.51 6.31 -6.49
CA SER A 9 -21.08 5.53 -5.42
C SER A 9 -21.82 4.30 -5.94
N THR A 10 -21.25 3.10 -5.82
CA THR A 10 -21.96 1.89 -5.34
C THR A 10 -20.95 0.78 -5.05
N SER A 11 -21.04 0.18 -3.86
CA SER A 11 -20.12 -0.85 -3.32
C SER A 11 -20.11 -2.20 -4.07
N ARG A 12 -20.66 -2.25 -5.29
CA ARG A 12 -20.81 -3.47 -6.10
C ARG A 12 -20.05 -3.45 -7.43
N SER A 13 -19.64 -2.30 -7.98
CA SER A 13 -19.02 -2.28 -9.31
C SER A 13 -17.52 -2.63 -9.34
N CYS A 14 -16.76 -2.41 -8.26
CA CYS A 14 -15.31 -2.65 -8.27
C CYS A 14 -14.85 -4.12 -8.09
N ARG A 15 -15.77 -5.10 -8.23
CA ARG A 15 -15.44 -6.55 -8.25
C ARG A 15 -15.27 -7.11 -9.66
N SER A 16 -15.25 -6.23 -10.66
CA SER A 16 -14.80 -6.58 -12.01
C SER A 16 -13.27 -6.53 -12.03
N GLY A 17 -12.61 -7.69 -12.09
CA GLY A 17 -11.13 -7.79 -12.18
C GLY A 17 -10.50 -7.14 -13.42
N ARG A 18 -11.28 -6.44 -14.24
CA ARG A 18 -10.84 -5.71 -15.45
C ARG A 18 -10.53 -4.23 -15.20
N ASP A 19 -10.92 -3.69 -14.05
CA ASP A 19 -10.69 -2.27 -13.76
C ASP A 19 -9.24 -2.04 -13.35
N ARG A 20 -8.56 -1.17 -14.12
CA ARG A 20 -7.18 -0.75 -13.84
C ARG A 20 -7.16 -0.09 -12.46
N CYS A 21 -6.21 -0.50 -11.62
CA CYS A 21 -5.99 0.20 -10.37
C CYS A 21 -5.61 1.67 -10.68
N PRO A 22 -6.26 2.69 -10.11
CA PRO A 22 -5.94 4.10 -10.38
C PRO A 22 -4.63 4.54 -9.69
N THR A 23 -3.72 3.60 -9.43
CA THR A 23 -2.44 3.90 -8.78
C THR A 23 -1.43 4.43 -9.79
N PRO A 24 -0.51 5.32 -9.38
CA PRO A 24 0.64 5.74 -10.18
C PRO A 24 1.45 4.58 -10.79
N LEU A 25 1.48 3.42 -10.13
CA LEU A 25 2.20 2.23 -10.61
C LEU A 25 1.56 1.58 -11.84
N ALA A 26 0.24 1.71 -12.02
CA ALA A 26 -0.51 1.13 -13.13
C ALA A 26 -0.57 2.06 -14.37
N ASP A 27 -0.09 3.30 -14.24
CA ASP A 27 0.16 4.22 -15.36
C ASP A 27 1.41 3.79 -16.13
N ALA A 28 1.35 3.77 -17.46
CA ALA A 28 2.42 3.21 -18.28
C ALA A 28 3.72 4.03 -18.20
N ARG A 29 3.61 5.36 -18.10
CA ARG A 29 4.77 6.25 -18.00
C ARG A 29 5.39 6.17 -16.61
N GLN A 30 4.58 6.35 -15.57
CA GLN A 30 5.03 6.31 -14.18
C GLN A 30 5.55 4.93 -13.79
N GLY A 31 4.90 3.85 -14.24
CA GLY A 31 5.37 2.48 -14.01
C GLY A 31 6.78 2.23 -14.54
N ARG A 32 7.12 2.69 -15.75
CA ARG A 32 8.50 2.57 -16.25
C ARG A 32 9.50 3.36 -15.42
N LEU A 33 9.13 4.58 -15.00
CA LEU A 33 9.97 5.42 -14.15
C LEU A 33 10.25 4.75 -12.79
N PHE A 34 9.22 4.22 -12.13
CA PHE A 34 9.38 3.54 -10.85
C PHE A 34 10.26 2.30 -10.96
N ARG A 35 10.13 1.49 -12.02
CA ARG A 35 11.03 0.34 -12.25
C ARG A 35 12.48 0.78 -12.43
N GLY A 36 12.71 1.83 -13.22
CA GLY A 36 14.05 2.38 -13.43
C GLY A 36 14.66 2.90 -12.14
N LEU A 37 13.88 3.60 -11.32
CA LEU A 37 14.34 4.11 -10.02
C LEU A 37 14.67 2.97 -9.04
N ILE A 38 13.82 1.94 -8.97
CA ILE A 38 14.07 0.76 -8.12
C ILE A 38 15.33 0.03 -8.60
N ALA A 39 15.52 -0.14 -9.91
CA ALA A 39 16.73 -0.75 -10.46
C ALA A 39 17.98 0.09 -10.12
N ALA A 40 17.94 1.40 -10.32
CA ALA A 40 19.06 2.29 -9.99
C ALA A 40 19.43 2.23 -8.49
N ALA A 41 18.42 2.19 -7.61
CA ALA A 41 18.62 2.04 -6.17
C ALA A 41 19.33 0.72 -5.78
N THR A 42 19.31 -0.32 -6.62
CA THR A 42 20.07 -1.56 -6.34
C THR A 42 21.57 -1.44 -6.62
N CYS A 43 21.99 -0.41 -7.36
CA CYS A 43 23.38 -0.21 -7.78
C CYS A 43 24.02 1.06 -7.20
N ASP A 44 23.23 2.04 -6.76
CA ASP A 44 23.70 3.33 -6.24
C ASP A 44 23.17 3.62 -4.83
N PRO A 45 24.04 3.72 -3.81
CA PRO A 45 23.63 3.98 -2.43
C PRO A 45 22.88 5.31 -2.24
N GLY A 46 23.24 6.36 -2.97
CA GLY A 46 22.57 7.66 -2.86
C GLY A 46 21.13 7.60 -3.36
N THR A 47 20.91 6.90 -4.47
CA THR A 47 19.57 6.61 -5.02
C THR A 47 18.79 5.70 -4.08
N ALA A 48 19.42 4.69 -3.46
CA ALA A 48 18.78 3.84 -2.47
C ALA A 48 18.25 4.66 -1.28
N GLU A 49 19.07 5.55 -0.73
CA GLU A 49 18.67 6.41 0.37
C GLU A 49 17.52 7.35 -0.03
N ALA A 50 17.59 7.96 -1.21
CA ALA A 50 16.52 8.80 -1.74
C ALA A 50 15.21 8.01 -1.91
N LEU A 51 15.29 6.76 -2.40
CA LEU A 51 14.13 5.89 -2.56
C LEU A 51 13.53 5.49 -1.20
N HIS A 52 14.36 5.19 -0.20
CA HIS A 52 13.91 4.89 1.15
C HIS A 52 13.18 6.09 1.78
N ARG A 53 13.73 7.31 1.65
CA ARG A 53 13.07 8.53 2.12
C ARG A 53 11.74 8.77 1.41
N PHE A 54 11.68 8.53 0.10
CA PHE A 54 10.45 8.62 -0.67
C PHE A 54 9.37 7.68 -0.12
N TYR A 55 9.70 6.41 0.14
CA TYR A 55 8.74 5.45 0.70
C TYR A 55 8.36 5.76 2.15
N ALA A 56 9.30 6.22 2.97
CA ALA A 56 9.02 6.65 4.32
C ALA A 56 7.99 7.80 4.35
N ALA A 57 8.16 8.80 3.47
CA ALA A 57 7.20 9.91 3.34
C ALA A 57 5.82 9.42 2.88
N ARG A 58 5.77 8.54 1.88
CA ARG A 58 4.51 7.93 1.41
C ARG A 58 3.80 7.15 2.51
N ILE A 59 4.52 6.40 3.34
CA ILE A 59 3.92 5.64 4.44
C ILE A 59 3.40 6.61 5.51
N ALA A 60 4.19 7.62 5.89
CA ALA A 60 3.82 8.61 6.89
C ALA A 60 2.57 9.41 6.50
N GLU A 61 2.36 9.68 5.21
CA GLU A 61 1.17 10.37 4.70
C GLU A 61 -0.12 9.56 4.96
N TRP A 62 -0.06 8.23 4.90
CA TRP A 62 -1.23 7.36 5.01
C TRP A 62 -1.40 6.70 6.39
N ALA A 63 -0.35 6.62 7.20
CA ALA A 63 -0.40 6.09 8.57
C ALA A 63 -1.54 6.69 9.44
N PRO A 64 -1.89 8.00 9.35
CA PRO A 64 -3.00 8.57 10.10
C PRO A 64 -4.37 7.92 9.87
N CYS A 65 -4.57 7.24 8.72
CA CYS A 65 -5.79 6.47 8.49
C CYS A 65 -5.92 5.28 9.46
N VAL A 66 -4.80 4.63 9.79
CA VAL A 66 -4.74 3.53 10.76
C VAL A 66 -4.91 4.08 12.17
N ASP A 67 -4.29 5.22 12.48
CA ASP A 67 -4.45 5.91 13.78
C ASP A 67 -5.91 6.26 14.05
N ALA A 68 -6.62 6.79 13.04
CA ALA A 68 -8.04 7.07 13.15
C ALA A 68 -8.89 5.80 13.38
N ALA A 69 -8.48 4.65 12.83
CA ALA A 69 -9.17 3.38 13.06
C ALA A 69 -8.91 2.84 14.48
N MET A 70 -7.71 3.02 15.02
CA MET A 70 -7.42 2.74 16.43
C MET A 70 -8.28 3.62 17.35
N HIS A 71 -8.39 4.92 17.08
CA HIS A 71 -9.18 5.84 17.90
C HIS A 71 -10.68 5.50 17.92
N ARG A 72 -11.20 4.87 16.85
CA ARG A 72 -12.58 4.36 16.80
C ARG A 72 -12.77 2.99 17.46
N GLY A 73 -11.71 2.39 17.99
CA GLY A 73 -11.72 1.03 18.55
C GLY A 73 -11.85 -0.08 17.51
N GLU A 74 -11.54 0.19 16.24
CA GLU A 74 -11.61 -0.81 15.16
C GLU A 74 -10.34 -1.68 15.08
N LEU A 75 -9.26 -1.26 15.74
CA LEU A 75 -7.95 -1.90 15.78
C LEU A 75 -7.37 -1.84 17.22
N PRO A 76 -6.47 -2.78 17.59
CA PRO A 76 -5.73 -2.71 18.85
C PRO A 76 -4.93 -1.40 18.99
N GLU A 77 -4.91 -0.81 20.18
CA GLU A 77 -4.26 0.49 20.45
C GLU A 77 -2.73 0.49 20.23
N ASN A 78 -2.09 -0.68 20.27
CA ASN A 78 -0.65 -0.84 20.05
C ASN A 78 -0.29 -1.19 18.60
N THR A 79 -1.20 -1.02 17.64
CA THR A 79 -0.94 -1.33 16.23
C THR A 79 0.12 -0.38 15.63
N ASP A 80 1.14 -0.94 14.99
CA ASP A 80 2.11 -0.17 14.19
C ASP A 80 1.49 0.23 12.85
N SER A 81 1.03 1.48 12.77
CA SER A 81 0.42 2.07 11.58
C SER A 81 1.33 2.01 10.34
N SER A 82 2.65 2.15 10.53
CA SER A 82 3.60 2.06 9.42
C SER A 82 3.72 0.64 8.88
N GLN A 83 3.71 -0.38 9.75
CA GLN A 83 3.74 -1.78 9.32
C GLN A 83 2.47 -2.20 8.58
N VAL A 84 1.30 -1.74 9.04
CA VAL A 84 0.03 -1.95 8.34
C VAL A 84 0.12 -1.38 6.91
N MET A 85 0.60 -0.13 6.76
CA MET A 85 0.72 0.50 5.44
C MET A 85 1.75 -0.19 4.53
N ARG A 86 2.86 -0.70 5.09
CA ARG A 86 3.80 -1.54 4.35
C ARG A 86 3.13 -2.82 3.86
N ALA A 87 2.34 -3.49 4.71
CA ALA A 87 1.62 -4.71 4.36
C ALA A 87 0.59 -4.52 3.24
N VAL A 88 -0.06 -3.35 3.17
CA VAL A 88 -0.94 -3.00 2.04
C VAL A 88 -0.15 -2.86 0.74
N SER A 89 1.03 -2.24 0.80
CA SER A 89 1.82 -1.90 -0.39
C SER A 89 2.64 -3.08 -0.93
N ALA A 90 3.13 -3.96 -0.07
CA ALA A 90 4.08 -5.02 -0.42
C ALA A 90 3.56 -5.98 -1.52
N PRO A 91 2.31 -6.50 -1.49
CA PRO A 91 1.79 -7.35 -2.55
C PRO A 91 1.73 -6.63 -3.91
N LEU A 92 1.48 -5.32 -3.91
CA LEU A 92 1.47 -4.51 -5.14
C LEU A 92 2.88 -4.37 -5.70
N TYR A 93 3.89 -4.13 -4.86
CA TYR A 93 5.28 -4.07 -5.30
C TYR A 93 5.82 -5.43 -5.75
N TYR A 94 5.38 -6.52 -5.12
CA TYR A 94 5.72 -7.88 -5.57
C TYR A 94 5.13 -8.14 -6.96
N ALA A 95 3.83 -7.86 -7.17
CA ALA A 95 3.17 -7.98 -8.47
C ALA A 95 3.87 -7.11 -9.53
N PHE A 96 4.22 -5.89 -9.16
CA PHE A 96 4.86 -4.94 -10.03
C PHE A 96 6.29 -5.37 -10.39
N VAL A 97 7.21 -5.46 -9.43
CA VAL A 97 8.65 -5.63 -9.70
C VAL A 97 9.03 -7.09 -9.94
N ALA A 98 8.49 -8.02 -9.16
CA ALA A 98 8.99 -9.39 -9.12
C ALA A 98 8.23 -10.32 -10.06
N SER A 99 6.90 -10.43 -9.92
CA SER A 99 6.11 -11.42 -10.67
C SER A 99 5.57 -10.91 -12.00
N GLY A 100 5.56 -9.60 -12.23
CA GLY A 100 5.04 -8.98 -13.46
C GLY A 100 3.53 -9.10 -13.61
N GLN A 101 2.80 -9.41 -12.54
CA GLN A 101 1.34 -9.51 -12.58
C GLN A 101 0.66 -8.15 -12.79
N PRO A 102 -0.49 -8.10 -13.48
CA PRO A 102 -1.25 -6.87 -13.66
C PRO A 102 -1.70 -6.26 -12.32
N LEU A 103 -1.50 -4.96 -12.17
CA LEU A 103 -2.02 -4.19 -11.03
C LEU A 103 -3.50 -3.85 -11.24
N THR A 104 -4.37 -4.65 -10.64
CA THR A 104 -5.84 -4.50 -10.72
C THR A 104 -6.41 -3.87 -9.45
N ALA A 105 -7.59 -3.28 -9.55
CA ALA A 105 -8.33 -2.81 -8.36
C ALA A 105 -8.62 -3.98 -7.38
N GLN A 106 -8.88 -5.17 -7.91
CA GLN A 106 -9.08 -6.40 -7.13
C GLN A 106 -7.86 -6.70 -6.25
N LEU A 107 -6.65 -6.67 -6.81
CA LEU A 107 -5.42 -6.94 -6.06
C LEU A 107 -5.21 -5.91 -4.95
N ALA A 108 -5.48 -4.63 -5.23
CA ALA A 108 -5.38 -3.57 -4.23
C ALA A 108 -6.37 -3.78 -3.07
N HIS A 109 -7.62 -4.15 -3.37
CA HIS A 109 -8.59 -4.49 -2.32
C HIS A 109 -8.17 -5.72 -1.52
N GLN A 110 -7.69 -6.78 -2.17
CA GLN A 110 -7.22 -7.98 -1.48
C GLN A 110 -6.03 -7.68 -0.55
N ALA A 111 -5.08 -6.86 -0.98
CA ALA A 111 -3.96 -6.44 -0.14
C ALA A 111 -4.43 -5.62 1.06
N ALA A 112 -5.37 -4.70 0.86
CA ALA A 112 -5.94 -3.90 1.93
C ALA A 112 -6.74 -4.74 2.94
N ASP A 113 -7.59 -5.66 2.45
CA ASP A 113 -8.40 -6.54 3.30
C ASP A 113 -7.51 -7.50 4.10
N ALA A 114 -6.46 -8.05 3.49
CA ALA A 114 -5.50 -8.91 4.17
C ALA A 114 -4.74 -8.16 5.27
N ALA A 115 -4.24 -6.96 4.98
CA ALA A 115 -3.57 -6.13 5.97
C ALA A 115 -4.51 -5.74 7.12
N LEU A 116 -5.77 -5.40 6.81
CA LEU A 116 -6.77 -5.06 7.83
C LEU A 116 -7.11 -6.27 8.72
N ALA A 117 -7.26 -7.45 8.13
CA ALA A 117 -7.51 -8.68 8.90
C ALA A 117 -6.34 -8.98 9.85
N ALA A 118 -5.10 -8.87 9.37
CA ALA A 118 -3.90 -9.05 10.19
C ALA A 118 -3.77 -7.99 11.29
N ALA A 119 -4.10 -6.72 10.99
CA ALA A 119 -4.11 -5.64 11.98
C ALA A 119 -5.12 -5.89 13.09
N ARG A 120 -6.35 -6.30 12.74
CA ARG A 120 -7.39 -6.68 13.72
C ARG A 120 -6.98 -7.86 14.60
N ALA A 121 -6.22 -8.80 14.04
CA ALA A 121 -5.67 -9.93 14.77
C ALA A 121 -4.43 -9.57 15.63
N GLY A 122 -3.98 -8.31 15.64
CA GLY A 122 -2.84 -7.86 16.43
C GLY A 122 -1.47 -8.26 15.87
N VAL A 123 -1.39 -8.72 14.61
CA VAL A 123 -0.13 -9.16 13.98
C VAL A 123 0.90 -8.03 13.91
N PHE A 124 0.43 -6.79 13.75
CA PHE A 124 1.28 -5.60 13.66
C PHE A 124 1.41 -4.85 14.98
N ALA A 125 1.14 -5.49 16.12
CA ALA A 125 1.39 -4.88 17.41
C ALA A 125 2.87 -4.50 17.55
N THR A 126 3.14 -3.26 17.97
CA THR A 126 4.48 -2.85 18.40
C THR A 126 4.90 -3.72 19.58
N LYS A 127 5.96 -4.50 19.41
CA LYS A 127 6.61 -5.19 20.52
C LYS A 127 7.44 -4.15 21.25
N THR A 128 6.95 -3.67 22.39
CA THR A 128 7.80 -2.99 23.35
C THR A 128 8.78 -4.03 23.89
N HIS A 129 10.04 -3.95 23.45
CA HIS A 129 11.14 -4.66 24.07
C HIS A 129 11.65 -3.87 25.27
#